data_AF-A0A962DL89-F1
#
_entry.id   AF-A0A962DL89-F1
#
_cell.length_a   1.000
_cell.length_b   1.000
_cell.length_c   1.000
_cell.angle_alpha   90.00
_cell.angle_beta   90.00
_cell.angle_gamma   90.00
#
_symmetry.space_group_name_H-M   'P 1'
#
loop_
_entity.id
_entity.type
_entity.pdbx_description
1 polymer ?
#
loop_
_entity_poly.entity_id
_entity_poly.type
_entity_poly.pdbx_seq_one_letter_code
_entity_poly.pdbx_strand_id
1 'polypeptide(L)'
;TTTASIMYRLENGGRLIDTPGVRDFVSAIPDPRDIAHGFIEIGTTGRDCRFADCSHLREPDCAVSAAVLKGTIDNRRYESYRRLMNLANQATGQAY
;
A
#
# COMPACT_ATOMS: atom_id res chain seq x y z
N THR A 1 13.18 -5.39 25.37
CA THR A 1 12.18 -6.07 24.52
C THR A 1 10.81 -5.71 25.06
N THR A 2 9.88 -5.26 24.21
CA THR A 2 8.49 -4.98 24.61
C THR A 2 7.63 -6.20 24.30
N THR A 3 6.93 -6.75 25.31
CA THR A 3 6.17 -8.02 25.18
C THR A 3 4.65 -7.85 25.28
N ALA A 4 4.16 -6.69 25.72
CA ALA A 4 2.74 -6.38 25.84
C ALA A 4 2.45 -4.94 25.40
N SER A 5 1.20 -4.67 25.02
CA SER A 5 0.77 -3.32 24.68
C SER A 5 0.45 -2.53 25.94
N ILE A 6 1.05 -1.34 26.10
CA ILE A 6 0.88 -0.48 27.27
C ILE A 6 0.47 0.92 26.83
N MET A 7 -0.47 1.53 27.55
CA MET A 7 -0.92 2.90 27.31
C MET A 7 -0.38 3.84 28.38
N TYR A 8 0.42 4.81 27.96
CA TYR A 8 0.96 5.88 28.79
C TYR A 8 0.12 7.15 28.64
N ARG A 9 -0.08 7.89 29.74
CA ARG A 9 -0.61 9.25 29.70
C ARG A 9 0.58 10.22 29.64
N LEU A 10 0.52 11.18 28.74
CA LEU A 10 1.57 12.19 28.59
C LEU A 10 1.26 13.40 29.48
N GLU A 11 2.32 14.04 29.99
CA GLU A 11 2.21 15.15 30.95
C GLU A 11 1.41 16.34 30.40
N ASN A 12 1.58 16.64 29.12
CA ASN A 12 0.87 17.72 28.42
C ASN A 12 -0.45 17.29 27.77
N GLY A 13 -0.98 16.12 28.17
CA GLY A 13 -2.16 15.50 27.55
C GLY A 13 -1.83 14.60 26.36
N GLY A 14 -2.80 13.81 25.94
CA GLY A 14 -2.61 12.74 24.95
C GLY A 14 -2.22 11.39 25.58
N ARG A 15 -2.19 10.36 24.74
CA ARG A 15 -1.88 8.98 25.16
C ARG A 15 -0.96 8.33 24.14
N LEU A 16 0.06 7.63 24.61
CA LEU A 16 0.97 6.82 23.79
C LEU A 16 0.66 5.34 24.03
N ILE A 17 0.42 4.57 22.97
CA ILE A 17 0.35 3.12 23.05
C ILE A 17 1.67 2.57 22.53
N ASP A 18 2.47 1.99 23.41
CA ASP A 18 3.63 1.19 23.03
C ASP A 18 3.16 -0.25 22.78
N THR A 19 3.50 -0.84 21.64
CA THR A 19 3.11 -2.21 21.27
C THR A 19 4.36 -3.02 20.95
N PRO A 20 4.37 -4.35 21.17
CA PRO A 20 5.41 -5.21 20.64
C PRO A 20 5.56 -5.03 19.12
N GLY A 21 6.78 -5.22 18.61
CA GLY A 21 7.02 -5.25 17.17
C GLY A 21 6.25 -6.41 16.55
N VAL A 22 5.42 -6.10 15.55
CA VAL A 22 4.69 -7.11 14.78
C VAL A 22 5.52 -7.51 13.57
N ARG A 23 5.62 -8.82 13.31
CA ARG A 23 6.32 -9.36 12.13
C ARG A 23 5.39 -9.51 10.94
N ASP A 24 4.14 -9.87 11.21
CA ASP A 24 3.08 -9.99 10.23
C ASP A 24 1.84 -9.27 10.75
N PHE A 25 1.36 -8.28 10.00
CA PHE A 25 -0.02 -7.85 10.09
C PHE A 25 -0.81 -8.80 9.19
N VAL A 26 -1.50 -9.78 9.77
CA VAL A 26 -2.56 -10.49 9.03
C VAL A 26 -3.76 -9.54 8.99
N SER A 27 -3.65 -8.47 8.21
CA SER A 27 -4.83 -7.76 7.76
C SER A 27 -5.64 -8.72 6.89
N ALA A 28 -6.96 -8.65 6.99
CA ALA A 28 -7.79 -9.10 5.88
C ALA A 28 -7.20 -8.49 4.60
N ILE A 29 -6.99 -9.34 3.61
CA ILE A 29 -6.32 -8.94 2.37
C ILE A 29 -7.20 -7.85 1.75
N PRO A 30 -6.68 -6.62 1.57
CA PRO A 30 -7.50 -5.52 1.09
C PRO A 30 -8.05 -5.84 -0.30
N ASP A 31 -9.25 -5.32 -0.62
CA ASP A 31 -9.71 -5.28 -2.01
C ASP A 31 -8.59 -4.63 -2.85
N PRO A 32 -8.19 -5.20 -4.01
CA PRO A 32 -7.19 -4.61 -4.89
C PRO A 32 -7.41 -3.11 -5.16
N ARG A 33 -8.67 -2.66 -5.17
CA ARG A 33 -9.04 -1.24 -5.32
C ARG A 33 -8.60 -0.38 -4.13
N ASP A 34 -8.65 -0.91 -2.91
CA ASP A 34 -8.23 -0.20 -1.69
C ASP A 34 -6.70 -0.07 -1.58
N ILE A 35 -5.96 -1.00 -2.20
CA ILE A 35 -4.49 -0.98 -2.14
C ILE A 35 -3.94 0.28 -2.79
N ALA A 36 -4.45 0.68 -3.96
CA ALA A 36 -4.00 1.91 -4.62
C ALA A 36 -4.25 3.16 -3.77
N HIS A 37 -5.34 3.20 -3.00
CA HIS A 37 -5.64 4.31 -2.08
C HIS A 37 -4.66 4.40 -0.91
N GLY A 38 -4.06 3.29 -0.48
CA GLY A 38 -3.01 3.27 0.55
C GLY A 38 -1.66 3.86 0.10
N PHE A 39 -1.47 4.04 -1.21
CA PHE A 39 -0.27 4.63 -1.80
C PHE A 39 -0.65 5.94 -2.48
N ILE A 40 -0.56 7.05 -1.72
CA ILE A 40 -1.01 8.40 -2.15
C ILE A 40 -0.45 8.76 -3.54
N GLU A 41 0.82 8.50 -3.79
CA GLU A 41 1.49 8.80 -5.05
C GLU A 41 0.94 7.98 -6.23
N ILE A 42 0.57 6.72 -5.99
CA ILE A 42 -0.01 5.82 -6.99
C ILE A 42 -1.46 6.23 -7.24
N GLY A 43 -2.27 6.40 -6.19
CA GLY A 43 -3.66 6.81 -6.32
C GLY A 43 -3.85 8.20 -6.94
N THR A 44 -2.88 9.11 -6.77
CA THR A 44 -2.90 10.44 -7.41
C THR A 44 -2.53 10.33 -8.88
N THR A 45 -1.40 9.69 -9.20
CA THR A 45 -0.90 9.55 -10.58
C THR A 45 -1.79 8.65 -11.43
N GLY A 46 -2.44 7.66 -10.82
CA GLY A 46 -3.34 6.72 -11.50
C GLY A 46 -4.57 7.38 -12.12
N ARG A 47 -4.93 8.60 -11.70
CA ARG A 47 -6.01 9.39 -12.33
C ARG A 47 -5.70 9.78 -13.77
N ASP A 48 -4.42 9.82 -14.11
CA ASP A 48 -3.93 10.16 -15.45
C ASP A 48 -3.73 8.91 -16.33
N CYS A 49 -4.09 7.72 -15.84
CA CYS A 49 -4.02 6.51 -16.64
C CYS A 49 -5.03 6.54 -17.79
N ARG A 50 -4.60 5.95 -18.93
CA ARG A 50 -5.46 5.78 -20.11
C ARG A 50 -6.74 4.99 -19.82
N PHE A 51 -6.65 3.98 -18.96
CA PHE A 51 -7.74 3.07 -18.62
C PHE A 51 -8.26 3.37 -17.21
N ALA A 52 -9.59 3.42 -17.05
CA ALA A 52 -10.24 3.71 -15.77
C ALA A 52 -10.08 2.57 -14.74
N ASP A 53 -9.84 1.35 -15.21
CA ASP A 53 -9.63 0.13 -14.43
C ASP A 53 -8.16 -0.31 -14.42
N CYS A 54 -7.23 0.61 -14.68
CA CYS A 54 -5.80 0.33 -14.67
C CYS A 54 -5.34 -0.17 -13.29
N SER A 55 -4.82 -1.40 -13.22
CA SER A 55 -4.22 -1.99 -12.01
C SER A 55 -2.79 -1.52 -11.75
N HIS A 56 -2.21 -0.74 -12.66
CA HIS A 56 -0.84 -0.25 -12.58
C HIS A 56 0.22 -1.35 -12.49
N LEU A 57 -0.04 -2.53 -13.07
CA LEU A 57 0.89 -3.67 -13.02
C LEU A 57 1.54 -3.94 -14.38
N ARG A 58 0.72 -3.98 -15.43
CA ARG A 58 1.14 -4.44 -16.78
C ARG A 58 0.48 -3.67 -17.92
N GLU A 59 -0.38 -2.71 -17.61
CA GLU A 59 -1.15 -1.97 -18.60
C GLU A 59 -0.24 -1.11 -19.49
N PRO A 60 -0.51 -1.08 -20.81
CA PRO A 60 0.15 -0.13 -21.69
C PRO A 60 -0.28 1.30 -21.33
N ASP A 61 0.61 2.27 -21.58
CA ASP A 61 0.36 3.69 -21.30
C ASP A 61 -0.08 4.00 -19.86
N CYS A 62 0.41 3.22 -18.89
CA CYS A 62 0.15 3.44 -17.47
C CYS A 62 0.94 4.66 -16.96
N ALA A 63 0.23 5.68 -16.47
CA ALA A 63 0.82 6.89 -15.92
C ALA A 63 1.71 6.60 -14.70
N VAL A 64 1.31 5.64 -13.85
CA VAL A 64 2.10 5.19 -12.69
C VAL A 64 3.41 4.57 -13.14
N SER A 65 3.39 3.63 -14.08
CA SER A 65 4.61 2.99 -14.62
C SER A 65 5.54 4.03 -15.24
N ALA A 66 5.00 5.01 -15.97
CA ALA A 66 5.78 6.11 -16.53
C ALA A 66 6.40 6.99 -15.44
N ALA A 67 5.68 7.27 -14.34
CA ALA A 67 6.20 8.05 -13.21
C ALA A 67 7.29 7.29 -12.44
N VAL A 68 7.18 5.97 -12.32
CA VAL A 68 8.26 5.13 -11.75
C VAL A 68 9.52 5.21 -12.61
N LEU A 69 9.38 5.08 -13.94
CA LEU A 69 10.52 5.18 -14.87
C LEU A 69 11.19 6.56 -14.84
N LYS A 70 10.42 7.62 -14.58
CA LYS A 70 10.92 8.99 -14.43
C LYS A 70 11.50 9.27 -13.03
N GLY A 71 11.34 8.36 -12.07
CA GLY A 71 11.78 8.53 -10.69
C GLY A 71 10.90 9.46 -9.85
N THR A 72 9.73 9.89 -10.35
CA THR A 72 8.76 10.66 -9.55
C THR A 72 8.01 9.79 -8.55
N ILE A 73 7.83 8.50 -8.86
CA ILE A 73 7.43 7.48 -7.87
C ILE A 73 8.66 6.65 -7.54
N ASP A 74 8.97 6.55 -6.25
CA ASP A 74 10.08 5.74 -5.77
C ASP A 74 9.86 4.25 -6.09
N ASN A 75 10.88 3.60 -6.66
CA ASN A 75 10.76 2.21 -7.07
C ASN A 75 10.48 1.25 -5.90
N ARG A 76 10.98 1.53 -4.70
CA ARG A 76 10.71 0.71 -3.50
C ARG A 76 9.24 0.77 -3.12
N ARG A 77 8.62 1.94 -3.27
CA ARG A 77 7.18 2.13 -3.01
C ARG A 77 6.35 1.37 -4.03
N TYR A 78 6.70 1.47 -5.32
CA TYR A 78 6.03 0.73 -6.38
C TYR A 78 6.15 -0.80 -6.21
N GLU A 79 7.34 -1.31 -5.85
CA GLU A 79 7.50 -2.75 -5.59
C GLU A 79 6.70 -3.23 -4.37
N SER A 80 6.58 -2.39 -3.34
CA SER A 80 5.72 -2.68 -2.19
C SER A 80 4.24 -2.77 -2.60
N TYR A 81 3.80 -1.86 -3.46
CA TYR A 81 2.46 -1.87 -4.04
C TYR A 81 2.21 -3.14 -4.86
N ARG A 82 3.11 -3.49 -5.79
CA ARG A 82 3.01 -4.71 -6.61
C ARG A 82 2.91 -5.96 -5.75
N ARG A 83 3.70 -6.04 -4.68
CA ARG A 83 3.64 -7.18 -3.75
C ARG A 83 2.27 -7.32 -3.11
N LEU A 84 1.68 -6.22 -2.64
CA LEU A 84 0.35 -6.24 -2.03
C LEU A 84 -0.75 -6.57 -3.05
N MET A 85 -0.69 -5.99 -4.25
CA MET A 85 -1.64 -6.32 -5.34
C MET A 85 -1.59 -7.80 -5.71
N ASN A 86 -0.39 -8.39 -5.82
CA ASN A 86 -0.24 -9.81 -6.11
C ASN A 86 -0.79 -10.70 -4.99
N LEU A 87 -0.56 -10.34 -3.72
CA LEU A 87 -1.14 -11.05 -2.58
C LEU A 87 -2.67 -10.95 -2.59
N ALA A 88 -3.23 -9.80 -2.96
CA ALA A 88 -4.66 -9.60 -3.10
C ALA A 88 -5.28 -10.45 -4.20
N ASN A 89 -4.70 -10.43 -5.38
CA ASN A 89 -5.17 -11.24 -6.51
C ASN A 89 -5.11 -12.75 -6.22
N GLN A 90 -4.08 -13.22 -5.50
CA GLN A 90 -3.96 -14.61 -5.07
C GLN A 90 -5.08 -15.02 -4.11
N ALA A 91 -5.47 -14.14 -3.19
CA ALA A 91 -6.50 -14.45 -2.21
C ALA A 91 -7.92 -14.35 -2.74
N THR A 92 -8.17 -13.48 -3.72
CA THR A 92 -9.48 -13.36 -4.37
C THR A 92 -9.71 -14.40 -5.47
N GLY A 93 -8.71 -15.24 -5.78
CA GLY A 93 -8.79 -16.22 -6.87
C GLY A 93 -8.82 -15.58 -8.26
N GLN A 94 -8.48 -14.29 -8.37
CA GLN A 94 -8.41 -13.58 -9.64
C GLN A 94 -7.03 -13.83 -10.29
N ALA A 95 -7.02 -14.71 -11.28
CA ALA A 95 -5.90 -14.81 -12.22
C ALA A 95 -5.97 -13.62 -13.20
N TYR A 96 -4.93 -12.78 -13.20
CA TYR A 96 -4.65 -11.82 -14.28
C TYR A 96 -3.65 -12.43 -15.27
#